data_AF-A0A521PQL6-F1
#
_entry.id   AF-A0A521PQL6-F1
#
_cell.length_a   1.000
_cell.length_b   1.000
_cell.length_c   1.000
_cell.angle_alpha   90.00
_cell.angle_beta   90.00
_cell.angle_gamma   90.00
#
_symmetry.space_group_name_H-M   'P 1'
#
loop_
_entity.id
_entity.type
_entity.pdbx_description
1 polymer ?
#
loop_
_entity_poly.entity_id
_entity_poly.type
_entity_poly.pdbx_seq_one_letter_code
_entity_poly.pdbx_strand_id
1 'polypeptide(L)'
;MRLLLSSIAALTLIAGSAQAATSSSQGFAAAFGNTVKALYPDGKYQWLWFKSDGTWEAFGRRGKWSSGKWSEKDAGKVCLKQARPIPIPFKYCTDFPANGGVGAVWTSKSMEGDPIKITVVRGIQRPVAP
;
A
#
# COMPACT_ATOMS: atom_id res chain seq x y z
N MET A 1 -15.06 -60.70 27.76
CA MET A 1 -14.76 -60.23 26.38
C MET A 1 -15.43 -58.86 26.22
N ARG A 2 -14.72 -57.73 26.47
CA ARG A 2 -14.23 -56.77 25.44
C ARG A 2 -15.33 -56.42 24.40
N LEU A 3 -15.81 -55.18 24.28
CA LEU A 3 -15.05 -54.02 23.80
C LEU A 3 -15.64 -52.68 24.27
N LEU A 4 -14.76 -51.82 24.76
CA LEU A 4 -14.94 -50.37 24.91
C LEU A 4 -14.87 -49.74 23.51
N LEU A 5 -15.87 -48.94 23.10
CA LEU A 5 -15.76 -48.07 21.93
C LEU A 5 -15.65 -46.61 22.39
N SER A 6 -14.42 -46.13 22.39
CA SER A 6 -14.04 -44.74 22.68
C SER A 6 -14.53 -43.81 21.56
N SER A 7 -15.34 -42.82 21.91
CA SER A 7 -15.74 -41.73 21.01
C SER A 7 -14.61 -40.71 20.90
N ILE A 8 -13.97 -40.63 19.73
CA ILE A 8 -12.95 -39.61 19.44
C ILE A 8 -13.68 -38.37 18.94
N ALA A 9 -13.76 -37.34 19.79
CA ALA A 9 -14.21 -36.01 19.39
C ALA A 9 -13.04 -35.27 18.70
N ALA A 10 -13.12 -35.12 17.37
CA ALA A 10 -12.16 -34.33 16.61
C ALA A 10 -12.50 -32.83 16.71
N LEU A 11 -11.77 -32.09 17.55
CA LEU A 11 -11.78 -30.64 17.54
C LEU A 11 -10.91 -30.12 16.39
N THR A 12 -11.54 -29.70 15.29
CA THR A 12 -10.89 -28.94 14.22
C THR A 12 -10.64 -27.50 14.68
N LEU A 13 -9.39 -27.19 15.06
CA LEU A 13 -8.89 -25.84 15.27
C LEU A 13 -8.81 -25.11 13.93
N ILE A 14 -9.76 -24.22 13.66
CA ILE A 14 -9.66 -23.26 12.55
C ILE A 14 -8.69 -22.17 13.01
N ALA A 15 -7.41 -22.34 12.67
CA ALA A 15 -6.39 -21.31 12.83
C ALA A 15 -6.63 -20.19 11.79
N GLY A 16 -7.62 -19.33 12.06
CA GLY A 16 -7.81 -18.10 11.30
C GLY A 16 -6.61 -17.19 11.52
N SER A 17 -5.85 -16.94 10.46
CA SER A 17 -4.74 -15.98 10.47
C SER A 17 -5.30 -14.59 10.78
N ALA A 18 -5.22 -14.16 12.04
CA ALA A 18 -5.51 -12.79 12.44
C ALA A 18 -4.42 -11.90 11.84
N GLN A 19 -4.63 -11.45 10.60
CA GLN A 19 -3.78 -10.44 9.98
C GLN A 19 -3.98 -9.14 10.77
N ALA A 20 -3.00 -8.77 11.59
CA ALA A 20 -3.04 -7.54 12.35
C ALA A 20 -3.31 -6.36 11.41
N ALA A 21 -4.45 -5.70 11.59
CA ALA A 21 -4.79 -4.51 10.83
C ALA A 21 -3.72 -3.45 11.11
N THR A 22 -3.08 -2.95 10.06
CA THR A 22 -2.08 -1.89 10.21
C THR A 22 -2.82 -0.59 10.45
N SER A 23 -2.64 0.03 11.63
CA SER A 23 -3.26 1.31 11.96
C SER A 23 -2.83 2.39 10.96
N SER A 24 -3.79 3.16 10.46
CA SER A 24 -3.58 4.25 9.51
C SER A 24 -4.46 5.45 9.85
N SER A 25 -4.00 6.66 9.56
CA SER A 25 -4.83 7.86 9.67
C SER A 25 -5.97 7.82 8.65
N GLN A 26 -7.09 8.49 8.98
CA GLN A 26 -8.27 8.56 8.11
C GLN A 26 -7.92 9.06 6.69
N GLY A 27 -7.04 10.06 6.59
CA GLY A 27 -6.60 10.61 5.31
C GLY A 27 -5.86 9.61 4.44
N PHE A 28 -4.93 8.84 5.03
CA PHE A 28 -4.21 7.80 4.33
C PHE A 28 -5.09 6.59 4.00
N ALA A 29 -5.92 6.15 4.95
CA ALA A 29 -6.86 5.05 4.76
C ALA A 29 -7.86 5.31 3.63
N ALA A 30 -8.24 6.57 3.41
CA ALA A 30 -9.12 6.96 2.31
C ALA A 30 -8.52 6.73 0.90
N ALA A 31 -7.20 6.49 0.79
CA ALA A 31 -6.55 6.14 -0.46
C ALA A 31 -6.60 4.63 -0.76
N PHE A 32 -6.97 3.77 0.21
CA PHE A 32 -7.10 2.34 -0.03
C PHE A 32 -8.22 2.05 -1.05
N GLY A 33 -7.97 1.10 -1.96
CA GLY A 33 -8.87 0.77 -3.07
C GLY A 33 -8.92 1.83 -4.20
N ASN A 34 -8.15 2.91 -4.07
CA ASN A 34 -8.03 3.99 -5.05
C ASN A 34 -6.62 4.02 -5.65
N THR A 35 -6.42 4.86 -6.67
CA THR A 35 -5.10 5.00 -7.31
C THR A 35 -4.48 6.34 -6.95
N VAL A 36 -3.27 6.30 -6.40
CA VAL A 36 -2.45 7.47 -6.16
C VAL A 36 -1.56 7.68 -7.38
N LYS A 37 -1.78 8.77 -8.11
CA LYS A 37 -1.00 9.15 -9.29
C LYS A 37 -0.04 10.28 -8.93
N ALA A 38 1.25 10.08 -9.19
CA ALA A 38 2.27 11.11 -9.07
C ALA A 38 2.67 11.59 -10.47
N LEU A 39 2.35 12.82 -10.82
CA LEU A 39 2.83 13.50 -12.03
C LEU A 39 4.19 14.11 -11.76
N TYR A 40 5.16 13.76 -12.61
CA TYR A 40 6.52 14.26 -12.52
C TYR A 40 6.78 15.39 -13.52
N PRO A 41 7.90 16.13 -13.38
CA PRO A 41 8.24 17.23 -14.27
C PRO A 41 8.37 16.82 -15.74
N ASP A 42 8.69 15.54 -16.01
CA ASP A 42 8.75 14.96 -17.35
C ASP A 42 7.36 14.67 -17.97
N GLY A 43 6.28 15.03 -17.30
CA GLY A 43 4.90 14.80 -17.73
C GLY A 43 4.42 13.35 -17.56
N LYS A 44 5.27 12.44 -17.06
CA LYS A 44 4.92 11.03 -16.90
C LYS A 44 4.39 10.76 -15.49
N TYR A 45 3.51 9.76 -15.41
CA TYR A 45 2.94 9.33 -14.14
C TYR A 45 3.74 8.18 -13.53
N GLN A 46 3.77 8.16 -12.20
CA GLN A 46 3.86 6.93 -11.43
C GLN A 46 2.48 6.65 -10.83
N TRP A 47 2.09 5.38 -10.81
CA TRP A 47 0.86 4.90 -10.18
C TRP A 47 1.23 4.10 -8.95
N LEU A 48 0.48 4.29 -7.86
CA LEU A 48 0.73 3.66 -6.58
C LEU A 48 -0.60 3.24 -5.97
N TRP A 49 -0.64 2.02 -5.44
CA TRP A 49 -1.82 1.44 -4.81
C TRP A 49 -1.46 0.95 -3.41
N PHE A 50 -2.09 1.55 -2.41
CA PHE A 50 -1.94 1.16 -1.01
C PHE A 50 -3.02 0.17 -0.62
N LYS A 51 -2.64 -0.88 0.10
CA LYS A 51 -3.54 -1.89 0.65
C LYS A 51 -3.58 -1.79 2.17
N SER A 52 -4.73 -2.02 2.77
CA SER A 52 -4.92 -1.97 4.24
C SER A 52 -4.11 -3.02 5.00
N ASP A 53 -3.62 -4.05 4.31
CA ASP A 53 -2.77 -5.12 4.85
C ASP A 53 -1.30 -4.71 5.10
N GLY A 54 -0.95 -3.45 4.90
CA GLY A 54 0.41 -2.96 5.08
C GLY A 54 1.30 -3.08 3.85
N THR A 55 0.75 -3.45 2.69
CA THR A 55 1.50 -3.57 1.42
C THR A 55 1.14 -2.48 0.42
N TRP A 56 2.05 -2.26 -0.53
CA TRP A 56 1.81 -1.39 -1.68
C TRP A 56 2.38 -2.00 -2.96
N GLU A 57 1.79 -1.59 -4.08
CA GLU A 57 2.28 -1.86 -5.43
C GLU A 57 2.40 -0.54 -6.19
N ALA A 58 3.35 -0.45 -7.11
CA ALA A 58 3.54 0.70 -7.96
C ALA A 58 3.88 0.31 -9.40
N PHE A 59 3.51 1.18 -10.33
CA PHE A 59 4.04 1.19 -11.68
C PHE A 59 4.76 2.51 -11.90
N GLY A 60 6.08 2.43 -12.08
CA GLY A 60 6.93 3.61 -12.22
C GLY A 60 6.82 4.25 -13.60
N ARG A 61 7.21 5.53 -13.70
CA ARG A 61 7.26 6.31 -14.95
C ARG A 61 8.07 5.67 -16.09
N ARG A 62 8.97 4.72 -15.76
CA ARG A 62 9.82 3.98 -16.70
C ARG A 62 9.25 2.61 -17.09
N GLY A 63 7.97 2.36 -16.78
CA GLY A 63 7.30 1.11 -17.15
C GLY A 63 7.71 -0.10 -16.32
N LYS A 64 8.10 0.09 -15.06
CA LYS A 64 8.55 -0.99 -14.17
C LYS A 64 7.64 -1.11 -12.95
N TRP A 65 7.30 -2.35 -12.62
CA TRP A 65 6.58 -2.70 -11.40
C TRP A 65 7.52 -2.71 -10.20
N SER A 66 7.03 -2.23 -9.07
CA SER A 66 7.66 -2.41 -7.76
C SER A 66 6.59 -2.64 -6.68
N SER A 67 7.01 -3.23 -5.57
CA SER A 67 6.13 -3.46 -4.43
C SER A 67 6.90 -3.51 -3.13
N GLY A 68 6.18 -3.38 -2.02
CA GLY A 68 6.80 -3.36 -0.71
C GLY A 68 5.80 -3.22 0.42
N LYS A 69 6.32 -2.74 1.56
CA LYS A 69 5.53 -2.46 2.75
C LYS A 69 5.43 -0.97 3.01
N TRP A 70 4.31 -0.53 3.54
CA TRP A 70 4.17 0.81 4.10
C TRP A 70 4.08 0.74 5.63
N SER A 71 4.43 1.84 6.28
CA SER A 71 4.20 2.06 7.71
C SER A 71 3.89 3.54 7.91
N GLU A 72 2.99 3.87 8.82
CA GLU A 72 2.74 5.24 9.25
C GLU A 72 3.51 5.49 10.56
N LYS A 73 4.30 6.56 10.63
CA LYS A 73 5.08 6.90 11.85
C LYS A 73 4.28 7.80 12.78
N ASP A 74 3.71 8.85 12.20
CA ASP A 74 2.86 9.85 12.84
C ASP A 74 1.65 10.07 11.92
N ALA A 75 0.58 10.65 12.44
CA ALA A 75 -0.59 10.97 11.63
C ALA A 75 -0.18 11.82 10.41
N GLY A 76 -0.32 11.25 9.22
CA GLY A 76 0.02 11.91 7.96
C GLY A 76 1.49 11.81 7.53
N LYS A 77 2.32 10.94 8.14
CA LYS A 77 3.65 10.59 7.59
C LYS A 77 3.75 9.12 7.22
N VAL A 78 3.73 8.84 5.92
CA VAL A 78 3.76 7.48 5.35
C VAL A 78 5.17 7.15 4.87
N CYS A 79 5.69 6.01 5.32
CA CYS A 79 7.01 5.51 4.95
C CYS A 79 6.90 4.22 4.11
N LEU A 80 7.58 4.20 2.98
CA LEU A 80 7.61 3.08 2.03
C LEU A 80 8.95 2.35 2.11
N LYS A 81 8.88 1.02 2.22
CA LYS A 81 10.01 0.10 2.14
C LYS A 81 9.81 -0.81 0.93
N GLN A 82 10.59 -0.60 -0.13
CA GLN A 82 10.55 -1.47 -1.30
C GLN A 82 11.13 -2.84 -0.99
N ALA A 83 10.46 -3.89 -1.45
CA ALA A 83 10.88 -5.29 -1.38
C ALA A 83 11.11 -5.91 -2.76
N ARG A 84 10.39 -5.45 -3.80
CA ARG A 84 10.51 -5.91 -5.19
C ARG A 84 10.68 -4.72 -6.14
N PRO A 85 11.41 -4.87 -7.27
CA PRO A 85 12.13 -6.07 -7.70
C PRO A 85 13.39 -6.34 -6.87
N ILE A 86 14.01 -5.29 -6.34
CA ILE A 86 15.19 -5.36 -5.46
C ILE A 86 14.86 -4.60 -4.17
N PRO A 87 15.09 -5.19 -2.98
CA PRO A 87 14.93 -4.49 -1.71
C PRO A 87 15.87 -3.28 -1.61
N ILE A 88 15.37 -2.14 -1.17
CA ILE A 88 16.20 -0.95 -0.90
C ILE A 88 16.55 -0.90 0.60
N PRO A 89 17.76 -0.50 1.02
CA PRO A 89 18.19 -0.57 2.43
C PRO A 89 17.60 0.53 3.32
N PHE A 90 17.00 1.58 2.75
CA PHE A 90 16.35 2.67 3.50
C PHE A 90 14.81 2.68 3.34
N LYS A 91 14.12 3.61 4.00
CA LYS A 91 12.69 3.89 3.79
C LYS A 91 12.55 5.27 3.17
N TYR A 92 11.63 5.43 2.22
CA TYR A 92 11.23 6.73 1.73
C TYR A 92 9.99 7.19 2.52
N CYS A 93 10.10 8.28 3.27
CA CYS A 93 8.99 8.81 4.06
C CYS A 93 8.50 10.14 3.48
N THR A 94 7.19 10.27 3.37
CA THR A 94 6.55 11.45 2.78
C THR A 94 5.28 11.81 3.53
N ASP A 95 4.89 13.07 3.40
CA ASP A 95 3.66 13.55 4.02
C ASP A 95 2.46 13.12 3.17
N PHE A 96 1.42 12.68 3.87
CA PHE A 96 0.14 12.28 3.32
C PHE A 96 -0.95 13.12 4.00
N PRO A 97 -1.69 13.95 3.26
CA PRO A 97 -2.56 14.93 3.89
C PRO A 97 -3.79 14.26 4.52
N ALA A 98 -4.33 14.87 5.57
CA ALA A 98 -5.52 14.38 6.27
C ALA A 98 -6.76 14.24 5.36
N ASN A 99 -6.82 15.00 4.27
CA ASN A 99 -7.85 14.92 3.25
C ASN A 99 -7.41 14.12 2.00
N GLY A 100 -6.47 13.17 2.13
CA GLY A 100 -5.85 12.42 1.03
C GLY A 100 -6.72 11.38 0.30
N GLY A 101 -8.05 11.47 0.40
CA GLY A 101 -8.99 10.58 -0.31
C GLY A 101 -9.19 10.93 -1.79
N VAL A 102 -10.19 10.32 -2.43
CA VAL A 102 -10.52 10.59 -3.85
C VAL A 102 -10.73 12.09 -4.11
N GLY A 103 -10.07 12.60 -5.16
CA GLY A 103 -10.09 14.02 -5.53
C GLY A 103 -9.01 14.85 -4.84
N ALA A 104 -8.30 14.30 -3.85
CA ALA A 104 -7.20 14.98 -3.20
C ALA A 104 -6.07 15.27 -4.19
N VAL A 105 -5.50 16.46 -4.05
CA VAL A 105 -4.36 16.94 -4.84
C VAL A 105 -3.40 17.67 -3.91
N TRP A 106 -2.12 17.32 -3.98
CA TRP A 106 -1.07 18.02 -3.22
C TRP A 106 0.28 17.92 -3.93
N THR A 107 1.23 18.75 -3.50
CA THR A 107 2.62 18.67 -3.94
C THR A 107 3.44 17.86 -2.95
N SER A 108 4.34 17.03 -3.44
CA SER A 108 5.30 16.26 -2.65
C SER A 108 6.67 16.28 -3.34
N LYS A 109 7.64 15.54 -2.79
CA LYS A 109 8.96 15.33 -3.38
C LYS A 109 9.20 13.86 -3.62
N SER A 110 9.72 13.47 -4.77
CA SER A 110 10.10 12.07 -5.02
C SER A 110 11.27 11.61 -4.13
N MET A 111 11.62 10.34 -4.22
CA MET A 111 12.81 9.80 -3.54
C MET A 111 14.11 10.47 -4.02
N GLU A 112 14.13 10.93 -5.28
CA GLU A 112 15.23 11.68 -5.90
C GLU A 112 15.20 13.19 -5.55
N GLY A 113 14.13 13.67 -4.93
CA GLY A 113 13.94 15.07 -4.55
C GLY A 113 13.15 15.92 -5.55
N ASP A 114 12.75 15.35 -6.70
CA ASP A 114 11.97 16.06 -7.72
C ASP A 114 10.61 16.50 -7.17
N PRO A 115 10.11 17.71 -7.49
CA PRO A 115 8.76 18.11 -7.13
C PRO A 115 7.76 17.29 -7.95
N ILE A 116 6.75 16.73 -7.27
CA ILE A 116 5.72 15.90 -7.89
C ILE A 116 4.34 16.39 -7.46
N LYS A 117 3.38 16.32 -8.39
CA LYS A 117 1.97 16.58 -8.10
C LYS A 117 1.25 15.26 -7.90
N ILE A 118 0.73 15.04 -6.71
CA ILE A 118 -0.05 13.84 -6.39
C ILE A 118 -1.53 14.10 -6.66
N THR A 119 -2.23 13.09 -7.15
CA THR A 119 -3.69 13.09 -7.27
C THR A 119 -4.22 11.71 -6.91
N VAL A 120 -5.29 11.65 -6.12
CA VAL A 120 -5.95 10.39 -5.79
C VAL A 120 -7.21 10.27 -6.63
N VAL A 121 -7.25 9.25 -7.49
CA VAL A 121 -8.36 9.00 -8.41
C VAL A 121 -9.15 7.79 -7.97
N ARG A 122 -10.45 7.82 -8.24
CA ARG A 122 -11.39 6.77 -7.85
C ARG A 122 -11.01 5.43 -8.47
N GLY A 123 -10.99 4.39 -7.65
CA GLY A 123 -10.80 3.01 -8.07
C GLY A 123 -9.37 2.67 -8.50
N ILE A 124 -9.16 1.41 -8.88
CA ILE A 124 -7.88 0.90 -9.38
C ILE A 124 -7.78 1.16 -10.88
N GLN A 125 -7.06 2.21 -11.26
CA GLN A 125 -6.64 2.47 -12.62
C GLN A 125 -5.32 1.76 -12.86
N ARG A 126 -5.23 0.90 -13.87
CA ARG A 126 -3.97 0.31 -14.32
C ARG A 126 -3.42 1.13 -15.50
N PRO A 127 -2.10 1.29 -15.62
CA PRO A 127 -1.50 1.84 -16.84
C PRO A 127 -1.94 0.96 -18.02
N VAL A 128 -2.37 1.60 -19.11
CA VAL A 128 -2.61 0.87 -20.36
C VAL A 128 -1.25 0.41 -20.86
N ALA A 129 -1.12 -0.88 -21.20
CA ALA A 129 0.08 -1.37 -21.87
C ALA A 129 0.27 -0.55 -23.16
N PRO A 130 1.50 -0.08 -23.47
CA PRO A 130 1.77 0.54 -24.76
C PRO A 130 1.45 -0.42 -25.91
#